data_AF-A0A843IK90-F1
#
_entry.id   AF-A0A843IK90-F1
#
_cell.length_a   1.000
_cell.length_b   1.000
_cell.length_c   1.000
_cell.angle_alpha   90.00
_cell.angle_beta   90.00
_cell.angle_gamma   90.00
#
_symmetry.space_group_name_H-M   'P 1'
#
loop_
_entity.id
_entity.type
_entity.pdbx_description
1 polymer ?
#
loop_
_entity_poly.entity_id
_entity_poly.type
_entity_poly.pdbx_seq_one_letter_code
_entity_poly.pdbx_strand_id
1 'polypeptide(L)'
;MKRCSRCGQENKDESRFCQNCGAELSVSNSANILERFKSSNKFVKIIVIVIVVYLILWTIGMIPHIFFGVPLDSYSEEADVRHLEDFNAIDMDCDGALTFDEADGYAPDIGEDELSEIFDEADKNHNGYLKGGEFDNYVYTIEKHYKDLEKQKKADEQAAKKKSSSNLVPTVKLGKCPSCGSDASYMYDYYDEFGRPYYQCSVCDYWTYDEGEFYEG
;
A
#
# COMPACT_ATOMS: atom_id res chain seq x y z
N MET A 1 34.19 52.00 39.66
CA MET A 1 34.55 53.38 39.28
C MET A 1 34.69 53.43 37.77
N LYS A 2 34.21 54.49 37.11
CA LYS A 2 34.25 54.63 35.65
C LYS A 2 35.12 55.81 35.22
N ARG A 3 35.97 55.59 34.22
CA ARG A 3 36.81 56.65 33.64
C ARG A 3 36.07 57.40 32.54
N CYS A 4 36.20 58.71 32.56
CA CYS A 4 35.70 59.56 31.49
C CYS A 4 36.56 59.36 30.23
N SER A 5 35.92 59.04 29.11
CA SER A 5 36.58 58.90 27.80
C SER A 5 37.13 60.23 27.26
N ARG A 6 36.65 61.37 27.75
CA ARG A 6 37.07 62.71 27.29
C ARG A 6 38.27 63.27 28.04
N CYS A 7 38.36 63.07 29.35
CA CYS A 7 39.43 63.68 30.17
C CYS A 7 40.17 62.69 31.08
N GLY A 8 39.83 61.39 31.04
CA GLY A 8 40.50 60.34 31.82
C GLY A 8 40.18 60.31 33.32
N GLN A 9 39.40 61.27 33.83
CA GLN A 9 39.02 61.35 35.24
C GLN A 9 38.22 60.11 35.67
N GLU A 10 38.57 59.55 36.83
CA GLU A 10 37.75 58.54 37.51
C GLU A 10 36.55 59.21 38.19
N ASN A 11 35.36 58.70 37.88
CA ASN A 11 34.09 59.14 38.43
C ASN A 11 33.40 57.94 39.10
N LYS A 12 32.51 58.21 40.05
CA LYS A 12 31.67 57.17 40.66
C LYS A 12 30.81 56.49 39.58
N ASP A 13 30.54 55.20 39.72
CA ASP A 13 29.81 54.41 38.70
C ASP A 13 28.42 54.99 38.39
N GLU A 14 27.80 55.60 39.39
CA GLU A 14 26.49 56.27 39.34
C GLU A 14 26.52 57.69 38.75
N SER A 15 27.69 58.28 38.48
CA SER A 15 27.79 59.65 37.97
C SER A 15 27.27 59.75 36.53
N ARG A 16 26.21 60.52 36.27
CA ARG A 16 25.68 60.69 34.90
C ARG A 16 26.55 61.56 34.01
N PHE A 17 27.28 62.49 34.59
CA PHE A 17 28.22 63.37 33.91
C PHE A 17 29.57 63.34 34.61
N CYS A 18 30.63 63.63 33.87
CA CYS A 18 31.97 63.73 34.40
C CYS A 18 32.08 64.98 35.27
N GLN A 19 32.51 64.80 36.52
CA GLN A 19 32.63 65.90 37.47
C GLN A 19 33.75 66.90 37.08
N ASN A 20 34.69 66.49 36.23
CA ASN A 20 35.79 67.33 35.80
C ASN A 20 35.48 68.09 34.50
N CYS A 21 34.94 67.42 33.47
CA CYS A 21 34.75 68.05 32.15
C CYS A 21 33.29 68.18 31.70
N GLY A 22 32.32 67.73 32.51
CA GLY A 22 30.89 67.79 32.19
C GLY A 22 30.42 66.81 31.10
N ALA A 23 31.29 65.99 30.53
CA ALA A 23 30.91 65.01 29.50
C ALA A 23 29.97 63.94 30.08
N GLU A 24 28.92 63.56 29.34
CA GLU A 24 27.98 62.52 29.76
C GLU A 24 28.67 61.15 29.83
N LEU A 25 28.45 60.43 30.92
CA LEU A 25 29.04 59.12 31.23
C LEU A 25 27.98 58.00 31.12
N SER A 26 27.02 58.15 30.21
CA SER A 26 25.84 57.29 30.11
C SER A 26 26.22 55.84 29.81
N VAL A 27 25.70 54.94 30.64
CA VAL A 27 25.69 53.51 30.39
C VAL A 27 24.51 53.22 29.46
N SER A 28 24.79 52.48 28.41
CA SER A 28 23.96 52.10 27.26
C SER A 28 22.48 51.79 27.55
N ASN A 29 21.59 52.56 26.91
CA ASN A 29 20.39 52.21 26.10
C ASN A 29 19.65 50.85 26.18
N SER A 30 19.78 50.00 27.19
CA SER A 30 18.93 48.80 27.34
C SER A 30 17.57 49.12 27.99
N ALA A 31 17.52 50.06 28.94
CA ALA A 31 16.25 50.51 29.54
C ALA A 31 15.34 51.29 28.57
N ASN A 32 15.91 51.93 27.54
CA ASN A 32 15.15 52.74 26.58
C ASN A 32 14.39 51.92 25.52
N ILE A 33 14.72 50.64 25.32
CA ILE A 33 14.08 49.81 24.29
C ILE A 33 12.67 49.41 24.73
N LEU A 34 12.50 49.01 26.00
CA LEU A 34 11.21 48.64 26.58
C LEU A 34 10.22 49.82 26.61
N GLU A 35 10.69 51.01 26.97
CA GLU A 35 9.87 52.24 26.97
C GLU A 35 9.45 52.65 25.55
N ARG A 36 10.34 52.52 24.55
CA ARG A 36 9.99 52.75 23.14
C ARG A 36 8.98 51.74 22.61
N PHE A 37 9.07 50.47 23.04
CA PHE A 37 8.07 49.46 22.69
C PHE A 37 6.71 49.74 23.32
N LYS A 38 6.69 50.16 24.59
CA LYS A 38 5.48 50.50 25.32
C LYS A 38 4.76 51.70 24.72
N SER A 39 5.51 52.70 24.27
CA SER A 39 5.03 53.89 23.55
C SER A 39 4.63 53.62 22.09
N SER A 40 4.92 52.44 21.55
CA SER A 40 4.72 52.15 20.12
C SER A 40 3.25 51.98 19.74
N ASN A 41 2.94 52.28 18.48
CA ASN A 41 1.61 52.14 17.88
C ASN A 41 1.10 50.70 18.02
N LYS A 42 -0.21 50.54 18.23
CA LYS A 42 -0.85 49.21 18.37
C LYS A 42 -0.47 48.26 17.21
N PHE A 43 -0.34 48.80 16.00
CA PHE A 43 0.06 48.05 14.81
C PHE A 43 1.47 47.45 14.90
N VAL A 44 2.45 48.23 15.37
CA VAL A 44 3.84 47.76 15.53
C VAL A 44 3.94 46.66 16.58
N LYS A 45 3.16 46.77 17.66
CA LYS A 45 3.08 45.71 18.69
C LYS A 45 2.52 44.41 18.12
N ILE A 46 1.48 44.49 17.28
CA ILE A 46 0.90 43.31 16.61
C ILE A 46 1.93 42.66 15.68
N ILE A 47 2.63 43.44 14.85
CA ILE A 47 3.67 42.90 13.94
C ILE A 47 4.74 42.14 14.73
N VAL A 48 5.20 42.71 15.83
CA VAL A 48 6.26 42.06 16.63
C VAL A 48 5.76 40.77 17.26
N ILE A 49 4.52 40.75 17.76
CA ILE A 49 3.91 39.52 18.29
C ILE A 49 3.81 38.46 17.20
N VAL A 50 3.38 38.82 15.98
CA VAL A 50 3.30 37.89 14.85
C VAL A 50 4.67 37.32 14.48
N ILE A 51 5.71 38.16 14.43
CA ILE A 51 7.08 37.70 14.15
C ILE A 51 7.56 36.74 15.24
N VAL A 52 7.34 37.06 16.52
CA VAL A 52 7.74 36.19 17.63
C VAL A 52 6.99 34.86 17.60
N VAL A 53 5.68 34.87 17.35
CA VAL A 53 4.87 33.65 17.21
C VAL A 53 5.35 32.81 16.03
N TYR A 54 5.65 33.43 14.89
CA TYR A 54 6.19 32.74 13.73
C TYR A 54 7.52 32.06 14.04
N LEU A 55 8.44 32.75 14.72
CA LEU A 55 9.73 32.18 15.13
C LEU A 55 9.54 31.00 16.09
N ILE A 56 8.58 31.06 17.01
CA ILE A 56 8.26 29.95 17.94
C ILE A 56 7.66 28.76 17.18
N LEU A 57 6.74 28.99 16.24
CA LEU A 57 6.16 27.92 15.44
C LEU A 57 7.21 27.25 14.54
N TRP A 58 8.13 28.05 13.99
CA TRP A 58 9.25 27.56 13.18
C TRP A 58 10.20 26.70 14.02
N THR A 59 10.55 27.11 15.24
CA THR A 59 11.40 26.30 16.11
C THR A 59 10.70 25.01 16.57
N ILE A 60 9.41 25.06 16.93
CA ILE A 60 8.63 23.86 17.28
C ILE A 60 8.53 22.89 16.10
N GLY A 61 8.33 23.39 14.87
CA GLY A 61 8.27 22.57 13.66
C GLY A 61 9.63 21.98 13.25
N MET A 62 10.74 22.64 13.57
CA MET A 62 12.09 22.18 13.23
C MET A 62 12.70 21.25 14.28
N ILE A 63 12.21 21.26 15.53
CA ILE A 63 12.68 20.37 16.61
C ILE A 63 12.56 18.87 16.25
N PRO A 64 11.47 18.39 15.62
CA PRO A 64 11.36 16.99 15.20
C PRO A 64 12.46 16.54 14.23
N HIS A 65 12.85 17.37 13.28
CA HIS A 65 13.92 17.05 12.33
C HIS A 65 15.28 16.91 13.00
N ILE A 66 15.56 17.78 13.97
CA ILE A 66 16.84 17.79 14.68
C ILE A 66 16.95 16.63 15.68
N PHE A 67 15.86 16.26 16.35
CA PHE A 67 15.89 15.24 17.42
C PHE A 67 15.51 13.83 16.98
N PHE A 68 14.61 13.65 16.01
CA PHE A 68 14.18 12.33 15.54
C PHE A 68 14.96 11.82 14.33
N GLY A 69 15.96 12.58 13.86
CA GLY A 69 16.80 12.16 12.74
C GLY A 69 16.00 11.90 11.46
N VAL A 70 14.84 12.56 11.31
CA VAL A 70 14.08 12.54 10.06
C VAL A 70 14.84 13.45 9.10
N PRO A 71 15.57 12.91 8.10
CA PRO A 71 16.31 13.72 7.16
C PRO A 71 15.35 14.72 6.49
N LEU A 72 15.76 15.99 6.43
CA LEU A 72 15.11 17.05 5.64
C LEU A 72 15.43 16.92 4.15
N ASP A 73 16.15 15.87 3.78
CA ASP A 73 16.51 15.54 2.42
C ASP A 73 15.42 14.63 1.85
N SER A 74 14.85 15.01 0.71
CA SER A 74 13.95 14.20 -0.14
C SER A 74 12.50 13.96 0.33
N TYR A 75 11.64 15.00 0.27
CA TYR A 75 10.38 14.81 -0.46
C TYR A 75 10.70 14.99 -1.94
N SER A 76 11.52 14.09 -2.51
CA SER A 76 11.41 13.77 -3.92
C SER A 76 10.33 12.70 -3.97
N GLU A 77 9.30 12.89 -4.78
CA GLU A 77 8.28 11.86 -5.10
C GLU A 77 8.88 10.55 -5.67
N GLU A 78 10.21 10.47 -5.78
CA GLU A 78 10.98 9.45 -6.50
C GLU A 78 11.65 8.38 -5.60
N ALA A 79 11.56 8.46 -4.26
CA ALA A 79 12.44 7.66 -3.39
C ALA A 79 11.82 6.48 -2.63
N ASP A 80 10.52 6.18 -2.78
CA ASP A 80 9.91 5.04 -2.07
C ASP A 80 8.94 4.25 -2.96
N VAL A 81 9.43 3.85 -4.15
CA VAL A 81 8.76 2.81 -4.94
C VAL A 81 8.92 1.49 -4.19
N ARG A 82 7.82 0.92 -3.68
CA ARG A 82 7.89 -0.38 -2.98
C ARG A 82 8.39 -1.49 -3.88
N HIS A 83 8.13 -1.35 -5.18
CA HIS A 83 8.51 -2.27 -6.24
C HIS A 83 9.70 -1.76 -7.05
N LEU A 84 10.71 -1.15 -6.41
CA LEU A 84 11.86 -0.55 -7.12
C LEU A 84 12.64 -1.56 -7.99
N GLU A 85 12.80 -2.81 -7.54
CA GLU A 85 13.47 -3.84 -8.33
C GLU A 85 12.70 -4.18 -9.61
N ASP A 86 11.37 -4.32 -9.49
CA ASP A 86 10.48 -4.59 -10.61
C ASP A 86 10.46 -3.40 -11.59
N PHE A 87 10.37 -2.18 -11.07
CA PHE A 87 10.41 -0.95 -11.85
C PHE A 87 11.67 -0.88 -12.71
N ASN A 88 12.84 -1.06 -12.09
CA ASN A 88 14.13 -1.00 -12.80
C ASN A 88 14.34 -2.17 -13.77
N ALA A 89 13.63 -3.28 -13.58
CA ALA A 89 13.73 -4.43 -14.48
C ALA A 89 12.99 -4.20 -15.81
N ILE A 90 11.97 -3.33 -15.81
CA ILE A 90 11.14 -3.04 -16.97
C ILE A 90 11.40 -1.64 -17.57
N ASP A 91 12.02 -0.73 -16.82
CA ASP A 91 12.53 0.56 -17.31
C ASP A 91 13.72 0.34 -18.25
N MET A 92 13.45 0.13 -19.53
CA MET A 92 14.43 -0.38 -20.50
C MET A 92 15.43 0.70 -20.92
N ASP A 93 15.00 1.96 -20.96
CA ASP A 93 15.85 3.08 -21.30
C ASP A 93 16.42 3.83 -20.08
N CYS A 94 16.00 3.42 -18.87
CA CYS A 94 16.46 3.92 -17.58
C CYS A 94 16.21 5.43 -17.40
N ASP A 95 15.12 5.95 -17.96
CA ASP A 95 14.74 7.35 -17.85
C ASP A 95 13.93 7.66 -16.57
N GLY A 96 13.56 6.64 -15.80
CA GLY A 96 12.77 6.75 -14.58
C GLY A 96 11.27 6.98 -14.86
N ALA A 97 10.78 6.60 -16.04
CA ALA A 97 9.40 6.76 -16.47
C ALA A 97 8.96 5.55 -17.31
N LEU A 98 7.99 4.77 -16.83
CA LEU A 98 7.52 3.62 -17.60
C LEU A 98 6.45 4.01 -18.60
N THR A 99 6.73 3.81 -19.88
CA THR A 99 5.72 3.85 -20.94
C THR A 99 4.80 2.62 -20.87
N PHE A 100 3.66 2.67 -21.57
CA PHE A 100 2.77 1.51 -21.67
C PHE A 100 3.48 0.27 -22.23
N ASP A 101 4.30 0.44 -23.27
CA ASP A 101 5.04 -0.65 -23.90
C ASP A 101 6.02 -1.34 -22.93
N GLU A 102 6.61 -0.58 -21.99
CA GLU A 102 7.48 -1.12 -20.94
C GLU A 102 6.68 -1.78 -19.81
N ALA A 103 5.57 -1.14 -19.41
CA ALA A 103 4.68 -1.65 -18.38
C ALA A 103 3.96 -2.95 -18.79
N ASP A 104 3.74 -3.17 -20.09
CA ASP A 104 3.18 -4.40 -20.66
C ASP A 104 4.03 -5.64 -20.32
N GLY A 105 5.36 -5.46 -20.29
CA GLY A 105 6.30 -6.52 -19.93
C GLY A 105 6.14 -7.06 -18.50
N TYR A 106 5.45 -6.35 -17.61
CA TYR A 106 5.25 -6.76 -16.22
C TYR A 106 4.23 -7.89 -16.06
N ALA A 107 3.17 -7.90 -16.89
CA ALA A 107 2.05 -8.83 -16.76
C ALA A 107 1.60 -9.41 -18.11
N PRO A 108 2.45 -10.21 -18.80
CA PRO A 108 2.19 -10.69 -20.16
C PRO A 108 1.00 -11.66 -20.29
N ASP A 109 0.49 -12.16 -19.17
CA ASP A 109 -0.69 -13.05 -19.15
C ASP A 109 -2.02 -12.27 -19.14
N ILE A 110 -1.99 -10.95 -18.91
CA ILE A 110 -3.16 -10.07 -18.98
C ILE A 110 -3.28 -9.56 -20.41
N GLY A 111 -4.52 -9.51 -20.95
CA GLY A 111 -4.74 -9.00 -22.30
C GLY A 111 -4.48 -7.50 -22.39
N GLU A 112 -3.94 -7.05 -23.53
CA GLU A 112 -3.56 -5.65 -23.77
C GLU A 112 -4.68 -4.65 -23.45
N ASP A 113 -5.92 -4.95 -23.83
CA ASP A 113 -7.09 -4.09 -23.54
C ASP A 113 -7.30 -3.88 -22.03
N GLU A 114 -7.22 -4.95 -21.24
CA GLU A 114 -7.40 -4.90 -19.79
C GLU A 114 -6.20 -4.22 -19.12
N LEU A 115 -5.00 -4.46 -19.64
CA LEU A 115 -3.79 -3.84 -19.11
C LEU A 115 -3.75 -2.34 -19.38
N SER A 116 -4.24 -1.90 -20.54
CA SER A 116 -4.42 -0.47 -20.87
C SER A 116 -5.35 0.22 -19.89
N GLU A 117 -6.46 -0.41 -19.50
CA GLU A 117 -7.37 0.16 -18.49
C GLU A 117 -6.69 0.30 -17.12
N ILE A 118 -5.89 -0.71 -16.72
CA ILE A 118 -5.14 -0.68 -15.46
C ILE A 118 -4.05 0.40 -15.50
N PHE A 119 -3.38 0.57 -16.64
CA PHE A 119 -2.38 1.60 -16.84
C PHE A 119 -3.01 3.00 -16.74
N ASP A 120 -4.11 3.24 -17.46
CA ASP A 120 -4.83 4.52 -17.44
C ASP A 120 -5.37 4.87 -16.04
N GLU A 121 -5.78 3.88 -15.25
CA GLU A 121 -6.18 4.08 -13.85
C GLU A 121 -4.99 4.43 -12.94
N ALA A 122 -3.81 3.88 -13.24
CA ALA A 122 -2.58 4.14 -12.49
C ALA A 122 -1.94 5.49 -12.83
N ASP A 123 -1.97 5.91 -14.10
CA ASP A 123 -1.49 7.21 -14.59
C ASP A 123 -2.48 8.34 -14.22
N LYS A 124 -2.41 8.79 -12.96
CA LYS A 124 -3.34 9.77 -12.40
C LYS A 124 -3.21 11.15 -13.03
N ASN A 125 -2.01 11.46 -13.49
CA ASN A 125 -1.71 12.76 -14.07
C ASN A 125 -1.91 12.77 -15.60
N HIS A 126 -2.19 11.61 -16.20
CA HIS A 126 -2.45 11.38 -17.61
C HIS A 126 -1.32 11.89 -18.52
N ASN A 127 -0.07 11.71 -18.09
CA ASN A 127 1.10 12.12 -18.87
C ASN A 127 1.60 11.02 -19.82
N GLY A 128 1.04 9.80 -19.74
CA GLY A 128 1.44 8.63 -20.52
C GLY A 128 2.60 7.83 -19.91
N TYR A 129 2.96 8.10 -18.66
CA TYR A 129 4.07 7.47 -17.95
C TYR A 129 3.70 7.11 -16.52
N LEU A 130 4.18 5.96 -16.04
CA LEU A 130 4.08 5.60 -14.63
C LEU A 130 5.38 5.91 -13.90
N LYS A 131 5.27 6.67 -12.80
CA LYS A 131 6.39 7.00 -11.90
C LYS A 131 6.02 6.75 -10.45
N GLY A 132 7.01 6.40 -9.64
CA GLY A 132 6.85 6.48 -8.18
C GLY A 132 5.64 5.68 -7.68
N GLY A 133 4.72 6.40 -7.04
CA GLY A 133 3.46 5.85 -6.53
C GLY A 133 2.43 5.44 -7.60
N GLU A 134 2.54 5.89 -8.84
CA GLU A 134 1.69 5.45 -9.95
C GLU A 134 2.02 4.00 -10.31
N PHE A 135 3.31 3.66 -10.38
CA PHE A 135 3.74 2.28 -10.57
C PHE A 135 3.33 1.36 -9.42
N ASP A 136 3.47 1.81 -8.16
CA ASP A 136 2.97 1.05 -7.01
C ASP A 136 1.47 0.74 -7.12
N ASN A 137 0.67 1.69 -7.64
CA ASN A 137 -0.76 1.49 -7.86
C ASN A 137 -1.04 0.50 -9.00
N TYR A 138 -0.28 0.60 -10.09
CA TYR A 138 -0.32 -0.34 -11.21
C TYR A 138 -0.06 -1.78 -10.74
N VAL A 139 1.04 -2.01 -10.02
CA VAL A 139 1.39 -3.33 -9.48
C VAL A 139 0.33 -3.85 -8.52
N TYR A 140 -0.18 -2.98 -7.63
CA TYR A 140 -1.24 -3.35 -6.70
C TYR A 140 -2.51 -3.85 -7.42
N THR A 141 -2.94 -3.17 -8.48
CA THR A 141 -4.12 -3.55 -9.25
C THR A 141 -3.92 -4.88 -9.99
N ILE A 142 -2.73 -5.10 -10.56
CA ILE A 142 -2.36 -6.36 -11.21
C ILE A 142 -2.37 -7.53 -10.22
N GLU A 143 -1.74 -7.39 -9.06
CA GLU A 143 -1.77 -8.43 -8.02
C GLU A 143 -3.18 -8.77 -7.57
N LYS A 144 -4.04 -7.75 -7.45
CA LYS A 144 -5.44 -7.92 -7.08
C LYS A 144 -6.20 -8.69 -8.16
N HIS A 145 -5.99 -8.35 -9.44
CA HIS A 145 -6.57 -9.06 -10.57
C HIS A 145 -6.22 -10.56 -10.52
N TYR A 146 -4.94 -10.93 -10.36
CA TYR A 146 -4.53 -12.33 -10.25
C TYR A 146 -5.17 -13.07 -9.06
N LYS A 147 -5.27 -12.41 -7.89
CA LYS A 147 -5.92 -12.99 -6.71
C LYS A 147 -7.40 -13.27 -6.96
N ASP A 148 -8.09 -12.44 -7.74
CA ASP A 148 -9.50 -12.63 -8.05
C ASP A 148 -9.73 -13.73 -9.10
N LEU A 149 -8.86 -13.84 -10.11
CA LEU A 149 -8.84 -14.97 -11.03
C LEU A 149 -8.65 -16.31 -10.31
N GLU A 150 -7.74 -16.38 -9.34
CA GLU A 150 -7.50 -17.61 -8.57
C GLU A 150 -8.73 -18.03 -7.74
N LYS A 151 -9.44 -17.06 -7.15
CA LYS A 151 -10.69 -17.32 -6.41
C LYS A 151 -11.78 -17.86 -7.33
N GLN A 152 -11.93 -17.29 -8.52
CA GLN A 152 -12.92 -17.76 -9.50
C GLN A 152 -12.63 -19.20 -9.92
N LYS A 153 -11.38 -19.51 -10.29
CA LYS A 153 -10.96 -20.89 -10.64
C LYS A 153 -11.31 -21.89 -9.54
N LYS A 154 -11.00 -21.57 -8.27
CA LYS A 154 -11.33 -22.43 -7.12
C LYS A 154 -12.85 -22.61 -6.96
N ALA A 155 -13.64 -21.56 -7.17
CA ALA A 155 -15.10 -21.63 -7.09
C ALA A 155 -15.68 -22.51 -8.21
N ASP A 156 -15.17 -22.37 -9.43
CA ASP A 156 -15.60 -23.15 -10.60
C ASP A 156 -15.25 -24.63 -10.47
N GLU A 157 -14.05 -24.96 -9.98
CA GLU A 157 -13.65 -26.35 -9.68
C GLU A 157 -14.58 -26.99 -8.64
N GLN A 158 -14.95 -26.25 -7.60
CA GLN A 158 -15.88 -26.73 -6.57
C GLN A 158 -17.30 -26.91 -7.14
N ALA A 159 -17.75 -26.00 -8.01
CA ALA A 159 -19.03 -26.10 -8.69
C ALA A 159 -19.07 -27.29 -9.67
N ALA A 160 -17.98 -27.54 -10.40
CA ALA A 160 -17.84 -28.68 -11.29
C ALA A 160 -17.88 -30.02 -10.53
N LYS A 161 -17.18 -30.11 -9.38
CA LYS A 161 -17.22 -31.30 -8.51
C LYS A 161 -18.63 -31.58 -7.98
N LYS A 162 -19.40 -30.54 -7.62
CA LYS A 162 -20.80 -30.69 -7.19
C LYS A 162 -21.72 -31.17 -8.32
N LYS A 163 -21.54 -30.66 -9.55
CA LYS A 163 -22.31 -31.09 -10.73
C LYS A 163 -21.99 -32.52 -11.16
N SER A 164 -20.73 -32.96 -11.00
CA SER A 164 -20.33 -34.35 -11.27
C SER A 164 -20.91 -35.34 -10.26
N SER A 165 -21.25 -34.89 -9.04
CA SER A 165 -21.86 -35.74 -8.01
C SER A 165 -23.40 -35.84 -8.14
N SER A 166 -24.05 -35.05 -8.98
CA SER A 166 -25.52 -34.98 -9.05
C SER A 166 -26.14 -35.58 -10.31
N ASN A 167 -25.35 -36.16 -11.23
CA ASN A 167 -25.83 -36.72 -12.51
C ASN A 167 -25.48 -38.20 -12.72
N LEU A 168 -25.13 -38.94 -11.67
CA LEU A 168 -25.25 -40.41 -11.72
C LEU A 168 -26.73 -40.75 -11.57
N VAL A 169 -27.49 -40.66 -12.67
CA VAL A 169 -28.71 -41.46 -12.81
C VAL A 169 -28.24 -42.91 -12.67
N PRO A 170 -28.61 -43.64 -11.62
CA PRO A 170 -28.21 -45.02 -11.50
C PRO A 170 -28.76 -45.75 -12.72
N THR A 171 -27.88 -46.25 -13.58
CA THR A 171 -28.28 -47.07 -14.73
C THR A 171 -28.79 -48.39 -14.16
N VAL A 172 -30.09 -48.46 -13.87
CA VAL A 172 -30.70 -49.66 -13.33
C VAL A 172 -30.74 -50.72 -14.44
N LYS A 173 -29.88 -51.74 -14.32
CA LYS A 173 -29.96 -52.93 -15.17
C LYS A 173 -30.91 -53.94 -14.52
N LEU A 174 -31.77 -54.55 -15.33
CA LEU A 174 -32.69 -55.61 -14.89
C LEU A 174 -32.16 -56.96 -15.35
N GLY A 175 -32.19 -57.97 -14.48
CA GLY A 175 -31.83 -59.35 -14.84
C GLY A 175 -31.91 -60.32 -13.67
N LYS A 176 -31.68 -61.61 -13.93
CA LYS A 176 -31.74 -62.65 -12.88
C LYS A 176 -30.48 -62.70 -12.04
N CYS A 177 -30.66 -62.82 -10.73
CA CYS A 177 -29.54 -62.96 -9.81
C CYS A 177 -28.96 -64.37 -9.80
N PRO A 178 -27.63 -64.54 -10.03
CA PRO A 178 -27.00 -65.87 -10.00
C PRO A 178 -26.98 -66.47 -8.60
N SER A 179 -27.13 -65.66 -7.54
CA SER A 179 -27.14 -66.15 -6.16
C SER A 179 -28.54 -66.56 -5.68
N CYS A 180 -29.58 -65.74 -5.92
CA CYS A 180 -30.93 -66.01 -5.41
C CYS A 180 -31.96 -66.44 -6.48
N GLY A 181 -31.63 -66.32 -7.77
CA GLY A 181 -32.49 -66.67 -8.89
C GLY A 181 -33.63 -65.67 -9.20
N SER A 182 -33.83 -64.66 -8.36
CA SER A 182 -34.87 -63.64 -8.55
C SER A 182 -34.53 -62.67 -9.68
N ASP A 183 -35.56 -62.17 -10.37
CA ASP A 183 -35.43 -60.99 -11.22
C ASP A 183 -35.15 -59.77 -10.33
N ALA A 184 -33.96 -59.18 -10.47
CA ALA A 184 -33.48 -58.10 -9.63
C ALA A 184 -33.05 -56.89 -10.48
N SER A 185 -33.18 -55.73 -9.85
CA SER A 185 -32.56 -54.50 -10.32
C SER A 185 -31.16 -54.41 -9.73
N TYR A 186 -30.16 -54.17 -10.57
CA TYR A 186 -28.79 -53.96 -10.13
C TYR A 186 -28.52 -52.48 -10.03
N MET A 187 -28.14 -52.05 -8.83
CA MET A 187 -27.71 -50.68 -8.58
C MET A 187 -26.18 -50.64 -8.61
N TYR A 188 -25.64 -49.71 -9.38
CA TYR A 188 -24.22 -49.41 -9.41
C TYR A 188 -23.84 -48.72 -8.09
N ASP A 189 -22.81 -49.21 -7.40
CA ASP A 189 -22.40 -48.66 -6.10
C ASP A 189 -21.00 -48.03 -6.13
N TYR A 190 -19.96 -48.73 -6.63
CA TYR A 190 -18.59 -48.20 -6.73
C TYR A 190 -17.69 -48.96 -7.72
N TYR A 191 -16.52 -48.40 -8.03
CA TYR A 191 -15.44 -49.04 -8.81
C TYR A 191 -14.38 -49.67 -7.89
N ASP A 192 -13.81 -50.82 -8.27
CA ASP A 192 -12.60 -51.33 -7.61
C ASP A 192 -11.35 -50.49 -7.93
N GLU A 193 -10.21 -50.83 -7.31
CA GLU A 193 -8.89 -50.21 -7.58
C GLU A 193 -8.44 -50.34 -9.05
N PHE A 194 -9.09 -51.19 -9.84
CA PHE A 194 -8.83 -51.41 -11.26
C PHE A 194 -9.89 -50.74 -12.17
N GLY A 195 -10.81 -49.96 -11.61
CA GLY A 195 -11.85 -49.26 -12.36
C GLY A 195 -13.01 -50.14 -12.86
N ARG A 196 -13.21 -51.33 -12.29
CA ARG A 196 -14.32 -52.22 -12.66
C ARG A 196 -15.56 -51.95 -11.80
N PRO A 197 -16.76 -51.80 -12.40
CA PRO A 197 -17.98 -51.49 -11.66
C PRO A 197 -18.47 -52.71 -10.87
N TYR A 198 -18.95 -52.48 -9.65
CA TYR A 198 -19.70 -53.47 -8.88
C TYR A 198 -21.20 -53.23 -8.97
N TYR A 199 -21.94 -54.33 -9.03
CA TYR A 199 -23.39 -54.33 -9.02
C TYR A 199 -23.93 -55.13 -7.83
N GLN A 200 -24.86 -54.54 -7.07
CA GLN A 200 -25.55 -55.19 -5.96
C GLN A 200 -26.96 -55.61 -6.36
N CYS A 201 -27.32 -56.86 -6.07
CA CYS A 201 -28.68 -57.37 -6.23
C CYS A 201 -29.62 -56.72 -5.20
N SER A 202 -30.70 -56.09 -5.65
CA SER A 202 -31.69 -55.45 -4.77
C SER A 202 -32.50 -56.40 -3.88
N VAL A 203 -32.41 -57.72 -4.08
CA VAL A 203 -33.20 -58.72 -3.35
C VAL A 203 -32.40 -59.46 -2.28
N CYS A 204 -31.11 -59.74 -2.53
CA CYS A 204 -30.30 -60.58 -1.64
C CYS A 204 -28.92 -60.01 -1.30
N ASP A 205 -28.63 -58.77 -1.70
CA ASP A 205 -27.37 -58.07 -1.44
C ASP A 205 -26.12 -58.78 -2.00
N TYR A 206 -26.29 -59.68 -2.96
CA TYR A 206 -25.19 -60.32 -3.67
C TYR A 206 -24.48 -59.33 -4.61
N TRP A 207 -23.14 -59.38 -4.62
CA TRP A 207 -22.27 -58.51 -5.41
C TRP A 207 -21.68 -59.25 -6.61
N THR A 208 -21.73 -58.64 -7.79
CA THR A 208 -21.14 -59.20 -9.01
C THR A 208 -20.36 -58.16 -9.82
N TYR A 209 -19.37 -58.63 -10.59
CA TYR A 209 -18.47 -57.84 -11.44
C TYR A 209 -18.88 -57.84 -12.92
N ASP A 210 -19.77 -58.75 -13.32
CA ASP A 210 -19.87 -59.13 -14.73
C ASP A 210 -21.11 -58.56 -15.42
N GLU A 211 -20.90 -57.89 -16.54
CA GLU A 211 -21.97 -57.52 -17.48
C GLU A 211 -22.45 -58.73 -18.31
N GLY A 212 -21.70 -59.84 -18.26
CA GLY A 212 -21.73 -60.92 -19.25
C GLY A 212 -22.57 -62.15 -18.97
N GLU A 213 -23.38 -62.23 -17.90
CA GLU A 213 -24.27 -63.39 -17.67
C GLU A 213 -25.77 -63.05 -17.66
N PHE A 214 -26.15 -61.88 -18.18
CA PHE A 214 -27.54 -61.54 -18.45
C PHE A 214 -28.01 -62.03 -19.83
N TYR A 215 -27.67 -63.27 -20.20
CA TYR A 215 -28.18 -63.85 -21.43
C TYR A 215 -29.60 -64.38 -21.23
N GLU A 216 -30.49 -63.89 -22.09
CA GLU A 216 -31.89 -64.25 -22.22
C GLU A 216 -32.09 -65.78 -22.17
N GLY A 217 -32.88 -66.22 -21.20
CA GLY A 217 -33.48 -67.56 -21.15
C GLY A 217 -34.98 -67.44 -21.03
#